data_AF-X1QE71-F1
#
_entry.id   AF-X1QE71-F1
#
_cell.length_a   1.000
_cell.length_b   1.000
_cell.length_c   1.000
_cell.angle_alpha   90.00
_cell.angle_beta   90.00
_cell.angle_gamma   90.00
#
_symmetry.space_group_name_H-M   'P 1'
#
loop_
_entity.id
_entity.type
_entity.pdbx_description
1 polymer ?
#
loop_
_entity_poly.entity_id
_entity_poly.type
_entity_poly.pdbx_seq_one_letter_code
_entity_poly.pdbx_strand_id
1 'polypeptide(L)' 'MDREMILDLNFEEDSHAQVDLNMAMTEKGEIIEIQGTAEGRPFSKRNLQELIKLAQIGIKKVIEIEKEMLGDIC' A
#
# COMPACT_ATOMS: atom_id res chain seq x y z
N MET A 1 -4.43 -16.22 15.30
CA MET A 1 -3.34 -15.24 15.11
C MET A 1 -3.72 -14.40 13.91
N ASP A 2 -4.34 -13.26 14.16
CA ASP A 2 -4.56 -12.26 13.12
C ASP A 2 -3.18 -11.75 12.70
N ARG A 3 -2.72 -12.18 11.51
CA ARG A 3 -1.44 -11.72 10.96
C ARG A 3 -1.55 -10.20 10.79
N GLU A 4 -0.60 -9.50 11.37
CA GLU A 4 -0.49 -8.04 11.32
C GLU A 4 -0.40 -7.56 9.87
N MET A 5 -1.05 -6.45 9.55
CA MET A 5 -0.98 -5.82 8.23
C MET A 5 0.13 -4.76 8.29
N ILE A 6 1.13 -4.93 7.43
CA ILE A 6 2.34 -4.10 7.40
C ILE A 6 2.30 -3.24 6.15
N LEU A 7 2.71 -1.98 6.28
CA LEU A 7 2.87 -1.03 5.19
C LEU A 7 4.35 -0.95 4.83
N ASP A 8 4.65 -0.85 3.53
CA ASP A 8 6.03 -0.68 3.03
C ASP A 8 6.95 -1.83 3.48
N LEU A 9 6.58 -3.04 3.08
CA LEU A 9 7.29 -4.28 3.42
C LEU A 9 8.74 -4.21 2.93
N ASN A 10 9.68 -4.54 3.81
CA ASN A 10 11.05 -4.82 3.40
C ASN A 10 11.18 -6.23 2.80
N PHE A 11 12.35 -6.55 2.25
CA PHE A 11 12.60 -7.84 1.59
C PHE A 11 12.29 -9.08 2.46
N GLU A 12 12.68 -9.06 3.73
CA GLU A 12 12.43 -10.19 4.64
C GLU A 12 10.94 -10.33 4.92
N GLU A 13 10.21 -9.23 5.04
CA GLU A 13 8.77 -9.24 5.31
C GLU A 13 7.97 -9.70 4.09
N ASP A 14 8.32 -9.20 2.90
CA ASP A 14 7.72 -9.56 1.62
C ASP A 14 7.90 -11.05 1.33
N SER A 15 9.13 -11.58 1.50
CA SER A 15 9.42 -13.00 1.28
C SER A 15 8.63 -13.97 2.19
N HIS A 16 8.08 -13.49 3.31
CA HIS A 16 7.26 -14.28 4.23
C HIS A 16 5.76 -13.91 4.19
N ALA A 17 5.40 -12.90 3.42
CA ALA A 17 4.02 -12.44 3.29
C ALA A 17 3.15 -13.57 2.73
N GLN A 18 1.90 -13.66 3.19
CA GLN A 18 0.94 -14.62 2.61
C GLN A 18 0.16 -14.03 1.46
N VAL A 19 0.14 -12.71 1.44
CA VAL A 19 -0.59 -11.84 0.54
C VAL A 19 0.25 -10.59 0.39
N ASP A 20 0.48 -10.19 -0.84
CA ASP A 20 1.16 -8.94 -1.20
C ASP A 20 0.20 -8.04 -1.98
N LEU A 21 0.31 -6.72 -1.79
CA LEU A 21 -0.49 -5.72 -2.47
C LEU A 21 0.34 -4.50 -2.82
N ASN A 22 0.54 -4.30 -4.12
CA ASN A 22 1.10 -3.09 -4.71
C ASN A 22 -0.04 -2.17 -5.16
N MET A 23 0.07 -0.87 -4.87
CA MET A 23 -0.97 0.11 -5.19
C MET A 23 -0.38 1.46 -5.63
N ALA A 24 -0.93 2.01 -6.72
CA ALA A 24 -0.64 3.35 -7.21
C ALA A 24 -1.90 4.22 -7.17
N MET A 25 -1.77 5.48 -6.75
CA MET A 25 -2.90 6.37 -6.52
C MET A 25 -2.51 7.83 -6.81
N THR A 26 -3.45 8.63 -7.31
CA THR A 26 -3.30 10.09 -7.47
C THR A 26 -3.43 10.82 -6.13
N GLU A 27 -2.98 12.07 -6.06
CA GLU A 27 -3.19 12.92 -4.88
C GLU A 27 -4.67 13.13 -4.50
N LYS A 28 -5.58 13.02 -5.48
CA LYS A 28 -7.02 13.14 -5.27
C LYS A 28 -7.63 11.89 -4.65
N GLY A 29 -6.83 10.84 -4.44
CA GLY A 29 -7.27 9.56 -3.93
C GLY A 29 -7.83 8.62 -5.01
N GLU A 30 -7.64 8.95 -6.29
CA GLU A 30 -8.10 8.10 -7.40
C GLU A 30 -7.08 6.97 -7.61
N ILE A 31 -7.58 5.74 -7.71
CA ILE A 31 -6.75 4.55 -7.82
C ILE A 31 -6.32 4.37 -9.28
N ILE A 32 -5.01 4.33 -9.52
CA ILE A 32 -4.43 4.09 -10.84
C ILE A 32 -4.30 2.58 -11.06
N GLU A 33 -3.74 1.89 -10.07
CA GLU A 33 -3.48 0.45 -10.15
C GLU A 33 -3.57 -0.18 -8.77
N ILE A 34 -4.13 -1.39 -8.72
CA ILE A 34 -4.00 -2.31 -7.59
C ILE A 34 -3.61 -3.66 -8.17
N GLN A 35 -2.47 -4.18 -7.73
CA GLN A 35 -2.06 -5.54 -7.98
C GLN A 35 -1.94 -6.26 -6.65
N GLY A 36 -2.79 -7.26 -6.42
CA GLY A 36 -2.72 -8.11 -5.24
C GLY A 36 -2.41 -9.55 -5.63
N THR A 37 -1.41 -10.15 -4.98
CA THR A 37 -1.04 -11.56 -5.16
C THR A 37 -1.25 -12.31 -3.87
N ALA A 38 -2.00 -13.41 -3.93
CA ALA A 38 -2.19 -14.32 -2.81
C ALA A 38 -1.20 -15.49 -2.93
N GLU A 39 -0.03 -15.36 -2.32
CA GLU A 39 1.05 -16.37 -2.42
C GLU A 39 0.80 -17.60 -1.53
N GLY A 40 0.19 -17.39 -0.37
CA GLY A 40 -0.11 -18.47 0.58
C GLY A 40 -1.61 -18.70 0.78
N ARG A 41 -2.36 -17.63 1.04
CA ARG A 41 -3.80 -17.72 1.32
C ARG A 41 -4.59 -16.64 0.57
N PRO A 42 -5.83 -16.90 0.15
CA PRO A 42 -6.65 -15.89 -0.51
C PRO A 42 -6.91 -14.66 0.38
N PHE A 43 -7.14 -13.52 -0.26
CA PHE A 43 -7.67 -12.34 0.42
C PHE A 43 -9.10 -12.58 0.87
N SER A 44 -9.42 -12.20 2.12
CA SER A 44 -10.81 -11.89 2.44
C SER A 44 -11.10 -10.47 1.92
N LYS A 45 -12.35 -10.20 1.53
CA LYS A 45 -12.77 -8.86 1.11
C LYS A 45 -12.44 -7.80 2.18
N ARG A 46 -12.64 -8.16 3.46
CA ARG A 46 -12.30 -7.30 4.60
C ARG A 46 -10.80 -6.98 4.64
N ASN A 47 -9.95 -8.00 4.50
CA ASN A 47 -8.50 -7.80 4.55
C ASN A 47 -8.00 -6.94 3.39
N LEU A 48 -8.52 -7.18 2.17
CA LEU A 48 -8.19 -6.36 1.01
C LEU A 48 -8.57 -4.88 1.25
N GLN A 49 -9.75 -4.63 1.83
CA GLN A 49 -10.17 -3.26 2.17
C GLN A 49 -9.26 -2.60 3.21
N GLU A 50 -8.81 -3.33 4.22
CA GLU A 50 -7.88 -2.80 5.21
C GLU A 50 -6.49 -2.52 4.61
N LEU A 51 -5.97 -3.39 3.74
CA LEU A 51 -4.72 -3.15 3.01
C LEU A 51 -4.81 -1.91 2.10
N ILE A 52 -5.93 -1.73 1.40
CA ILE A 52 -6.16 -0.52 0.58
C ILE A 52 -6.16 0.73 1.46
N LYS A 53 -6.84 0.71 2.62
CA LYS A 53 -6.81 1.86 3.55
C LYS A 53 -5.39 2.16 4.04
N LEU A 54 -4.62 1.12 4.34
CA LEU A 54 -3.25 1.25 4.81
C LEU A 54 -2.35 1.86 3.71
N ALA A 55 -2.45 1.37 2.48
CA ALA A 55 -1.76 1.92 1.32
C ALA A 55 -2.12 3.39 1.06
N GLN A 56 -3.40 3.76 1.16
CA GLN A 56 -3.85 5.15 1.01
C GLN A 56 -3.19 6.10 2.03
N ILE A 57 -2.96 5.64 3.27
CA ILE A 57 -2.25 6.43 4.29
C ILE A 57 -0.78 6.59 3.90
N GLY A 58 -0.13 5.52 3.45
CA GLY A 58 1.28 5.55 3.02
C GLY A 58 1.49 6.49 1.84
N ILE A 59 0.69 6.34 0.78
CA ILE A 59 0.81 7.15 -0.44
C ILE A 59 0.61 8.64 -0.15
N LYS A 60 -0.33 9.00 0.74
CA LYS A 60 -0.50 10.41 1.16
C LYS A 60 0.76 10.99 1.79
N LYS A 61 1.42 10.23 2.67
CA LYS A 61 2.67 10.65 3.30
C LYS A 61 3.79 10.81 2.27
N VAL A 62 3.89 9.89 1.31
CA VAL A 62 4.87 9.97 0.23
C VAL A 62 4.64 11.24 -0.61
N ILE A 63 3.39 11.52 -1.01
CA ILE A 63 3.04 12.72 -1.77
C ILE A 63 3.34 14.01 -0.98
N GLU A 64 3.11 14.02 0.33
CA GLU A 64 3.49 15.15 1.20
C GLU A 64 5.00 15.41 1.15
N ILE A 65 5.82 14.36 1.29
CA ILE A 65 7.28 14.45 1.20
C ILE A 65 7.73 14.88 -0.21
N GLU A 66 7.11 14.34 -1.27
CA GLU A 66 7.42 14.73 -2.65
C GLU A 66 7.17 16.21 -2.88
N LYS A 67 6.06 16.77 -2.36
CA LYS A 67 5.74 18.20 -2.44
C LYS A 67 6.73 19.05 -1.67
N GLU A 68 7.12 18.64 -0.47
CA GLU A 68 8.15 19.33 0.31
C GLU A 68 9.49 19.38 -0.44
N MET A 69 9.86 18.29 -1.11
CA MET A 69 11.13 18.18 -1.85
C MET A 69 11.13 18.93 -3.18
N LEU A 70 9.99 18.97 -3.88
CA LEU A 70 9.84 19.70 -5.13
C LEU A 70 9.68 21.21 -4.91
N GLY A 71 9.15 21.65 -3.77
CA GLY A 71 8.90 23.07 -3.50
C GLY A 71 7.95 23.72 -4.50
N ASP A 72 8.07 25.04 -4.70
CA ASP A 72 7.23 25.84 -5.60
C ASP A 72 7.60 25.67 -7.09
N ILE A 73 7.81 24.44 -7.57
CA ILE A 73 7.97 24.14 -9.00
C ILE A 73 6.61 24.16 -9.74
N CYS A 74 5.51 24.43 -9.03
CA CYS A 74 4.19 24.75 -9.57
C CYS A 74 3.68 26.09 -9.01
#